data_AF-A0A955S272-F1
#
_entry.id   AF-A0A955S272-F1
#
_cell.length_a   1.000
_cell.length_b   1.000
_cell.length_c   1.000
_cell.angle_alpha   90.00
_cell.angle_beta   90.00
_cell.angle_gamma   90.00
#
_symmetry.space_group_name_H-M   'P 1'
#
loop_
_entity.id
_entity.type
_entity.pdbx_description
1 polymer ?
#
loop_
_entity_poly.entity_id
_entity_poly.type
_entity_poly.pdbx_seq_one_letter_code
_entity_poly.pdbx_strand_id
1 'polypeptide(L)'
;MKTTLHSLLISLTAAVILVGSAQAAPATSLPIKTQASQLKRILEEMPYTKEGSGPVLYIFEFSDCPYCQQLYKDYQGTIPGVETRHIFYAVNQRSTNETAALGQSRSIADYHAFMTGKKTAPAADSTDEGVDAYNAVQVTLKGRILPILQRNGWRDQSLVSPMFFWEENGQLYADGGYRKDAFESLLAAVTSGASASGMAQNTATAGAAPMAAHKPAIPAAAPTLAWRDLVGHPERWPEKTTLLIGITVDGDPINEGSVLAVYDVKPNAVELIAPKGYTLSFEPTETTLLTDANKYWSTLTPEQRALTPQVIAADRSLWPAKIKIKEDLNFGKITLKEGSEVWAINMRPDKVGVYDPRTPELLMVELKYTDLFERARALASLPEDQRPGMMPEIFKGLTVDSDGKPVAVKEAKYYVLFITASTCGFSHAFTPEFVKYYNENFKDRDDVAFIVWPWENTLPPMLAYMKQQSMPWPTIPAWQKGRVYFLINGLGAIHTPGIVVLDKYTNVLVSSSKMYGQPTERASAAVNEMARVLGK
;
A
#
# COMPACT_ATOMS: atom_id res chain seq x y z
N MET A 1 21.38 -27.84 -8.90
CA MET A 1 20.07 -27.24 -8.57
C MET A 1 19.87 -26.93 -7.07
N LYS A 2 20.92 -26.84 -6.22
CA LYS A 2 20.80 -26.59 -4.76
C LYS A 2 21.03 -25.14 -4.30
N THR A 3 21.23 -24.19 -5.22
CA THR A 3 21.76 -22.84 -4.90
C THR A 3 20.70 -21.77 -4.63
N THR A 4 19.41 -22.01 -4.90
CA THR A 4 18.38 -20.94 -4.84
C THR A 4 17.85 -20.68 -3.42
N LEU A 5 17.96 -21.64 -2.50
CA LEU A 5 17.37 -21.49 -1.16
C LEU A 5 18.25 -20.75 -0.15
N HIS A 6 19.58 -20.86 -0.27
CA HIS A 6 20.53 -20.24 0.66
C HIS A 6 20.48 -18.70 0.65
N SER A 7 20.02 -18.08 -0.45
CA SER A 7 19.94 -16.62 -0.53
C SER A 7 18.70 -16.02 0.16
N LEU A 8 17.67 -16.83 0.46
CA LEU A 8 16.46 -16.35 1.14
C LEU A 8 16.56 -16.44 2.68
N LEU A 9 17.29 -17.42 3.22
CA LEU A 9 17.40 -17.63 4.67
C LEU A 9 18.43 -16.71 5.37
N ILE A 10 19.44 -16.20 4.66
CA ILE A 10 20.55 -15.44 5.29
C ILE A 10 20.15 -14.00 5.70
N SER A 11 19.00 -13.48 5.25
CA SER A 11 18.57 -12.09 5.58
C SER A 11 17.63 -11.98 6.80
N LEU A 12 17.44 -13.04 7.59
CA LEU A 12 16.48 -13.03 8.71
C LEU A 12 17.07 -12.74 10.10
N THR A 13 18.32 -12.26 10.20
CA THR A 13 18.93 -11.92 11.50
C THR A 13 18.84 -10.42 11.74
N ALA A 14 18.02 -10.05 12.73
CA ALA A 14 17.84 -8.72 13.31
C ALA A 14 16.96 -7.69 12.55
N ALA A 15 15.79 -8.11 12.06
CA ALA A 15 14.65 -7.21 11.97
C ALA A 15 13.94 -7.19 13.33
N VAL A 16 13.95 -6.03 14.02
CA VAL A 16 13.05 -5.79 15.14
C VAL A 16 11.63 -5.89 14.59
N ILE A 17 10.95 -7.00 14.86
CA ILE A 17 9.53 -7.19 14.55
C ILE A 17 8.78 -6.25 15.49
N LEU A 18 8.46 -5.05 15.00
CA LEU A 18 7.31 -4.31 15.50
C LEU A 18 6.10 -5.21 15.25
N VAL A 19 5.60 -5.85 16.30
CA VAL A 19 4.27 -6.45 16.30
C VAL A 19 3.31 -5.30 16.03
N GLY A 20 2.98 -5.10 14.76
CA GLY A 20 1.97 -4.14 14.36
C GLY A 20 0.69 -4.48 15.10
N SER A 21 0.14 -3.51 15.83
CA SER A 21 -1.21 -3.59 16.36
C SER A 21 -2.13 -4.05 15.23
N ALA A 22 -2.69 -5.24 15.36
CA ALA A 22 -3.61 -5.81 14.38
C ALA A 22 -4.77 -4.83 14.17
N GLN A 23 -4.82 -4.24 12.98
CA GLN A 23 -5.87 -3.32 12.58
C GLN A 23 -7.17 -4.11 12.44
N ALA A 24 -8.28 -3.58 12.97
CA ALA A 24 -9.59 -4.18 12.77
C ALA A 24 -9.89 -4.20 11.26
N ALA A 25 -10.28 -5.35 10.74
CA ALA A 25 -10.62 -5.54 9.33
C ALA A 25 -11.78 -4.62 8.89
N PRO A 26 -11.83 -4.20 7.61
CA PRO A 26 -12.95 -3.43 7.09
C PRO A 26 -14.26 -4.21 7.24
N ALA A 27 -15.34 -3.54 7.64
CA ALA A 27 -16.62 -4.14 8.01
C ALA A 27 -17.42 -4.82 6.87
N THR A 28 -16.81 -5.07 5.71
CA THR A 28 -17.49 -5.65 4.54
C THR A 28 -16.56 -6.59 3.78
N SER A 29 -17.01 -7.82 3.59
CA SER A 29 -16.41 -8.83 2.71
C SER A 29 -16.07 -8.25 1.33
N LEU A 30 -14.91 -8.61 0.79
CA LEU A 30 -14.41 -8.15 -0.50
C LEU A 30 -14.92 -9.03 -1.65
N PRO A 31 -15.82 -8.55 -2.53
CA PRO A 31 -16.21 -9.31 -3.71
C PRO A 31 -15.05 -9.34 -4.74
N ILE A 32 -14.71 -10.53 -5.22
CA ILE A 32 -13.70 -10.73 -6.26
C ILE A 32 -14.35 -10.56 -7.65
N LYS A 33 -14.41 -9.32 -8.13
CA LYS A 33 -15.04 -8.96 -9.42
C LYS A 33 -14.17 -9.30 -10.63
N THR A 34 -12.86 -9.20 -10.49
CA THR A 34 -11.90 -9.46 -11.56
C THR A 34 -11.11 -10.73 -11.28
N GLN A 35 -11.03 -11.61 -12.28
CA GLN A 35 -10.32 -12.89 -12.23
C GLN A 35 -10.80 -13.88 -11.14
N ALA A 36 -12.09 -13.84 -10.78
CA ALA A 36 -12.68 -14.76 -9.81
C ALA A 36 -12.41 -16.23 -10.13
N SER A 37 -12.64 -16.66 -11.38
CA SER A 37 -12.41 -18.05 -11.81
C SER A 37 -10.94 -18.45 -11.75
N GLN A 38 -10.01 -17.52 -12.00
CA GLN A 38 -8.58 -17.78 -11.86
C GLN A 38 -8.21 -17.95 -10.38
N LEU A 39 -8.73 -17.09 -9.49
CA LEU A 39 -8.49 -17.22 -8.05
C LEU A 39 -9.07 -18.52 -7.51
N LYS A 40 -10.31 -18.88 -7.89
CA LYS A 40 -10.93 -20.14 -7.50
C LYS A 40 -10.07 -21.35 -7.92
N ARG A 41 -9.60 -21.37 -9.16
CA ARG A 41 -8.69 -22.43 -9.65
C ARG A 41 -7.39 -22.48 -8.83
N ILE A 42 -6.80 -21.32 -8.53
CA ILE A 42 -5.60 -21.25 -7.68
C ILE A 42 -5.89 -21.89 -6.31
N LEU A 43 -7.00 -21.52 -5.66
CA LEU A 43 -7.40 -22.05 -4.36
C LEU A 43 -7.62 -23.58 -4.40
N GLU A 44 -8.21 -24.09 -5.47
CA GLU A 44 -8.44 -25.53 -5.69
C GLU A 44 -7.15 -26.33 -5.96
N GLU A 45 -6.14 -25.71 -6.57
CA GLU A 45 -4.84 -26.33 -6.89
C GLU A 45 -3.85 -26.30 -5.71
N MET A 46 -4.06 -25.41 -4.74
CA MET A 46 -3.14 -25.25 -3.60
C MET A 46 -3.12 -26.49 -2.70
N PRO A 47 -1.99 -26.77 -2.03
CA PRO A 47 -1.96 -27.81 -1.03
C PRO A 47 -2.73 -27.36 0.22
N TYR A 48 -3.85 -28.03 0.50
CA TYR A 48 -4.67 -27.82 1.69
C TYR A 48 -4.95 -29.16 2.35
N THR A 49 -5.31 -29.11 3.64
CA THR A 49 -6.05 -30.19 4.29
C THR A 49 -7.52 -29.81 4.41
N LYS A 50 -8.40 -30.79 4.58
CA LYS A 50 -9.85 -30.54 4.63
C LYS A 50 -10.56 -31.37 5.68
N GLU A 51 -11.63 -30.82 6.22
CA GLU A 51 -12.56 -31.51 7.12
C GLU A 51 -14.00 -31.00 6.95
N GLY A 52 -14.95 -31.73 7.52
CA GLY A 52 -16.37 -31.40 7.40
C GLY A 52 -16.99 -31.76 6.04
N SER A 53 -18.18 -31.22 5.80
CA SER A 53 -18.95 -31.41 4.58
C SER A 53 -19.91 -30.24 4.37
N GLY A 54 -20.17 -29.88 3.11
CA GLY A 54 -21.01 -28.74 2.74
C GLY A 54 -20.32 -27.81 1.75
N PRO A 55 -20.74 -26.53 1.69
CA PRO A 55 -20.05 -25.50 0.90
C PRO A 55 -18.60 -25.34 1.34
N VAL A 56 -17.73 -24.97 0.41
CA VAL A 56 -16.29 -24.85 0.66
C VAL A 56 -15.96 -23.48 1.26
N LEU A 57 -15.24 -23.49 2.38
CA LEU A 57 -14.60 -22.32 2.98
C LEU A 57 -13.09 -22.54 3.03
N TYR A 58 -12.33 -21.74 2.27
CA TYR A 58 -10.87 -21.73 2.36
C TYR A 58 -10.42 -20.85 3.52
N ILE A 59 -9.49 -21.35 4.34
CA ILE A 59 -8.98 -20.67 5.53
C ILE A 59 -7.46 -20.61 5.43
N PHE A 60 -6.91 -19.41 5.25
CA PHE A 60 -5.48 -19.14 5.30
C PHE A 60 -5.10 -18.69 6.71
N GLU A 61 -4.22 -19.42 7.35
CA GLU A 61 -3.89 -19.20 8.76
C GLU A 61 -2.49 -19.69 9.12
N PHE A 62 -2.11 -19.55 10.39
CA PHE A 62 -0.88 -20.12 10.95
C PHE A 62 -1.03 -20.32 12.45
N SER A 63 -0.30 -21.30 13.00
CA SER A 63 -0.58 -21.82 14.35
C SER A 63 -0.29 -20.85 15.49
N ASP A 64 0.56 -19.83 15.31
CA ASP A 64 0.85 -18.84 16.34
C ASP A 64 0.07 -17.51 16.20
N CYS A 65 -0.90 -17.44 15.27
CA CYS A 65 -1.81 -16.31 15.17
C CYS A 65 -2.85 -16.34 16.32
N PRO A 66 -2.96 -15.28 17.16
CA PRO A 66 -3.95 -15.24 18.24
C PRO A 66 -5.40 -15.37 17.75
N TYR A 67 -5.72 -14.78 16.60
CA TYR A 67 -7.06 -14.84 16.00
C TYR A 67 -7.39 -16.21 15.42
N CYS A 68 -6.42 -16.89 14.79
CA CYS A 68 -6.61 -18.26 14.31
C CYS A 68 -6.73 -19.24 15.49
N GLN A 69 -5.97 -19.03 16.56
CA GLN A 69 -6.11 -19.78 17.81
C GLN A 69 -7.49 -19.58 18.45
N GLN A 70 -8.04 -18.37 18.39
CA GLN A 70 -9.40 -18.13 18.90
C GLN A 70 -10.46 -18.81 18.02
N LEU A 71 -10.38 -18.69 16.70
CA LEU A 71 -11.23 -19.44 15.76
C LEU A 71 -11.16 -20.95 16.03
N TYR A 72 -9.95 -21.49 16.18
CA TYR A 72 -9.74 -22.90 16.49
C TYR A 72 -10.33 -23.29 17.84
N LYS A 73 -10.27 -22.44 18.87
CA LYS A 73 -10.92 -22.75 20.16
C LYS A 73 -12.44 -22.80 20.04
N ASP A 74 -13.02 -21.89 19.28
CA ASP A 74 -14.47 -21.76 19.15
C ASP A 74 -15.08 -22.90 18.33
N TYR A 75 -14.36 -23.44 17.35
CA TYR A 75 -14.86 -24.47 16.42
C TYR A 75 -14.06 -25.79 16.42
N GLN A 76 -12.93 -25.87 17.12
CA GLN A 76 -12.03 -27.04 17.17
C GLN A 76 -11.55 -27.52 15.79
N GLY A 77 -11.46 -26.61 14.82
CA GLY A 77 -11.14 -26.90 13.42
C GLY A 77 -12.37 -27.25 12.55
N THR A 78 -13.37 -27.90 13.14
CA THR A 78 -14.57 -28.33 12.41
C THR A 78 -15.70 -27.29 12.47
N ILE A 79 -16.15 -26.79 11.31
CA ILE A 79 -17.29 -25.88 11.21
C ILE A 79 -18.55 -26.66 10.77
N PRO A 80 -19.63 -26.69 11.58
CA PRO A 80 -20.83 -27.44 11.22
C PRO A 80 -21.44 -26.99 9.89
N GLY A 81 -21.66 -27.95 8.98
CA GLY A 81 -22.33 -27.72 7.69
C GLY A 81 -21.46 -27.06 6.61
N VAL A 82 -20.14 -26.99 6.81
CA VAL A 82 -19.17 -26.43 5.86
C VAL A 82 -18.01 -27.42 5.64
N GLU A 83 -17.52 -27.56 4.41
CA GLU A 83 -16.22 -28.20 4.13
C GLU A 83 -15.13 -27.13 4.29
N THR A 84 -14.31 -27.22 5.34
CA THR A 84 -13.18 -26.31 5.53
C THR A 84 -11.96 -26.80 4.76
N ARG A 85 -11.20 -25.87 4.17
CA ARG A 85 -9.91 -26.14 3.52
C ARG A 85 -8.84 -25.27 4.15
N HIS A 86 -8.03 -25.86 5.02
CA HIS A 86 -7.01 -25.18 5.80
C HIS A 86 -5.69 -25.09 5.02
N ILE A 87 -5.16 -23.88 4.92
CA ILE A 87 -3.90 -23.56 4.23
C ILE A 87 -3.01 -22.78 5.20
N PHE A 88 -1.90 -23.38 5.62
CA PHE A 88 -0.91 -22.65 6.41
C PHE A 88 -0.06 -21.74 5.54
N TYR A 89 0.27 -20.54 6.04
CA TYR A 89 1.24 -19.66 5.39
C TYR A 89 2.27 -19.11 6.38
N ALA A 90 3.41 -18.69 5.84
CA ALA A 90 4.57 -18.37 6.65
C ALA A 90 4.71 -16.88 6.97
N VAL A 91 4.85 -16.58 8.26
CA VAL A 91 5.17 -15.25 8.81
C VAL A 91 6.45 -15.24 9.65
N ASN A 92 6.94 -16.41 10.04
CA ASN A 92 8.17 -16.63 10.80
C ASN A 92 8.73 -18.04 10.53
N GLN A 93 9.82 -18.43 11.19
CA GLN A 93 10.46 -19.73 10.97
C GLN A 93 9.57 -20.91 11.35
N ARG A 94 8.82 -20.80 12.45
CA ARG A 94 7.91 -21.88 12.90
C ARG A 94 6.81 -22.13 11.86
N SER A 95 6.09 -21.07 11.48
CA SER A 95 5.03 -21.15 10.47
C SER A 95 5.58 -21.52 9.08
N THR A 96 6.84 -21.21 8.77
CA THR A 96 7.55 -21.72 7.57
C THR A 96 7.62 -23.25 7.56
N ASN A 97 8.11 -23.83 8.66
CA ASN A 97 8.23 -25.28 8.81
C ASN A 97 6.86 -25.97 8.77
N GLU A 98 5.87 -25.42 9.48
CA GLU A 98 4.52 -25.97 9.52
C GLU A 98 3.80 -25.85 8.16
N THR A 99 4.01 -24.77 7.41
CA THR A 99 3.50 -24.60 6.03
C THR A 99 4.03 -25.70 5.11
N ALA A 100 5.34 -25.95 5.14
CA ALA A 100 5.97 -27.01 4.35
C ALA A 100 5.42 -28.39 4.75
N ALA A 101 5.43 -28.70 6.04
CA ALA A 101 5.00 -30.01 6.55
C ALA A 101 3.52 -30.30 6.27
N LEU A 102 2.63 -29.31 6.48
CA LEU A 102 1.20 -29.47 6.20
C LEU A 102 0.93 -29.53 4.69
N GLY A 103 1.65 -28.75 3.88
CA GLY A 103 1.54 -28.78 2.43
C GLY A 103 1.91 -30.14 1.83
N GLN A 104 2.89 -30.83 2.43
CA GLN A 104 3.28 -32.20 2.08
C GLN A 104 2.27 -33.24 2.57
N SER A 105 1.93 -33.23 3.87
CA SER A 105 1.14 -34.31 4.45
C SER A 105 -0.34 -34.23 4.09
N ARG A 106 -0.85 -33.00 3.88
CA ARG A 106 -2.27 -32.68 3.69
C ARG A 106 -3.18 -33.33 4.74
N SER A 107 -2.60 -33.67 5.90
CA SER A 107 -3.24 -34.45 6.95
C SER A 107 -3.98 -33.54 7.92
N ILE A 108 -5.26 -33.83 8.13
CA ILE A 108 -6.05 -33.05 9.09
C ILE A 108 -5.55 -33.26 10.52
N ALA A 109 -5.06 -34.48 10.82
CA ALA A 109 -4.46 -34.78 12.12
C ALA A 109 -3.19 -33.93 12.37
N ASP A 110 -2.40 -33.67 11.34
CA ASP A 110 -1.22 -32.80 11.44
C ASP A 110 -1.63 -31.35 11.68
N TYR A 111 -2.65 -30.86 10.98
CA TYR A 111 -3.21 -29.53 11.21
C TYR A 111 -3.62 -29.33 12.67
N HIS A 112 -4.45 -30.23 13.23
CA HIS A 112 -4.84 -30.14 14.64
C HIS A 112 -3.64 -30.24 15.58
N ALA A 113 -2.65 -31.08 15.26
CA ALA A 113 -1.47 -31.24 16.09
C ALA A 113 -0.57 -29.98 16.06
N PHE A 114 -0.48 -29.27 14.94
CA PHE A 114 0.21 -27.98 14.86
C PHE A 114 -0.56 -26.87 15.57
N MET A 115 -1.88 -26.77 15.34
CA MET A 115 -2.74 -25.77 16.00
C MET A 115 -2.72 -25.92 17.53
N THR A 116 -2.63 -27.15 18.04
CA THR A 116 -2.54 -27.41 19.50
C THR A 116 -1.13 -27.48 20.05
N GLY A 117 -0.09 -27.27 19.22
CA GLY A 117 1.31 -27.36 19.63
C GLY A 117 1.78 -28.77 20.03
N LYS A 118 1.03 -29.82 19.68
CA LYS A 118 1.36 -31.23 19.95
C LYS A 118 2.38 -31.83 18.96
N LYS A 119 2.58 -31.18 17.81
CA LYS A 119 3.56 -31.59 16.80
C LYS A 119 4.50 -30.41 16.48
N THR A 120 5.79 -30.70 16.35
CA THR A 120 6.79 -29.75 15.82
C THR A 120 7.08 -30.14 14.38
N ALA A 121 6.99 -29.18 13.46
CA ALA A 121 7.29 -29.44 12.05
C ALA A 121 8.82 -29.52 11.81
N PRO A 122 9.30 -30.41 10.93
CA PRO A 122 10.69 -30.42 10.50
C PRO A 122 11.04 -29.11 9.78
N ALA A 123 12.34 -28.80 9.69
CA ALA A 123 12.79 -27.61 8.98
C ALA A 123 12.38 -27.68 7.49
N ALA A 124 11.77 -26.61 6.97
CA ALA A 124 11.25 -26.60 5.59
C ALA A 124 12.34 -26.83 4.53
N ASP A 125 13.58 -26.47 4.83
CA ASP A 125 14.76 -26.59 3.96
C ASP A 125 15.53 -27.91 4.14
N SER A 126 15.02 -28.83 4.96
CA SER A 126 15.68 -30.12 5.22
C SER A 126 15.58 -31.10 4.06
N THR A 127 14.58 -30.96 3.17
CA THR A 127 14.41 -31.76 1.95
C THR A 127 13.92 -30.91 0.79
N ASP A 128 14.17 -31.34 -0.45
CA ASP A 128 13.72 -30.63 -1.66
C ASP A 128 12.17 -30.61 -1.72
N GLU A 129 11.51 -31.68 -1.28
CA GLU A 129 10.06 -31.73 -1.19
C GLU A 129 9.50 -30.71 -0.19
N GLY A 130 10.25 -30.39 0.88
CA GLY A 130 9.84 -29.41 1.90
C GLY A 130 9.86 -28.00 1.33
N VAL A 131 10.91 -27.72 0.56
CA VAL A 131 11.07 -26.47 -0.20
C VAL A 131 9.95 -26.32 -1.23
N ASP A 132 9.66 -27.37 -1.99
CA ASP A 132 8.63 -27.34 -3.02
C ASP A 132 7.24 -27.15 -2.41
N ALA A 133 6.91 -27.83 -1.32
CA ALA A 133 5.65 -27.66 -0.61
C ALA A 133 5.50 -26.24 -0.03
N TYR A 134 6.56 -25.69 0.56
CA TYR A 134 6.57 -24.29 1.01
C TYR A 134 6.32 -23.32 -0.14
N ASN A 135 7.04 -23.47 -1.24
CA ASN A 135 6.94 -22.59 -2.40
C ASN A 135 5.56 -22.69 -3.06
N ALA A 136 4.98 -23.88 -3.13
CA ALA A 136 3.62 -24.10 -3.65
C ALA A 136 2.57 -23.25 -2.92
N VAL A 137 2.79 -22.94 -1.64
CA VAL A 137 1.95 -22.02 -0.89
C VAL A 137 2.45 -20.57 -0.97
N GLN A 138 3.66 -20.29 -0.50
CA GLN A 138 4.11 -18.92 -0.27
C GLN A 138 4.32 -18.12 -1.56
N VAL A 139 4.84 -18.77 -2.61
CA VAL A 139 5.03 -18.12 -3.92
C VAL A 139 3.68 -17.91 -4.60
N THR A 140 2.78 -18.89 -4.53
CA THR A 140 1.41 -18.76 -5.03
C THR A 140 0.67 -17.62 -4.33
N LEU A 141 0.81 -17.54 -3.01
CA LEU A 141 0.16 -16.50 -2.22
C LEU A 141 0.63 -15.10 -2.63
N LYS A 142 1.95 -14.87 -2.65
CA LYS A 142 2.55 -13.56 -2.94
C LYS A 142 2.47 -13.18 -4.41
N GLY A 143 2.69 -14.14 -5.30
CA GLY A 143 2.79 -13.90 -6.75
C GLY A 143 1.46 -13.97 -7.49
N ARG A 144 0.46 -14.68 -6.96
CA ARG A 144 -0.81 -14.94 -7.66
C ARG A 144 -2.04 -14.46 -6.89
N ILE A 145 -2.18 -14.78 -5.61
CA ILE A 145 -3.39 -14.44 -4.83
C ILE A 145 -3.42 -12.96 -4.46
N LEU A 146 -2.38 -12.45 -3.80
CA LEU A 146 -2.31 -11.04 -3.35
C LEU A 146 -2.54 -10.04 -4.50
N PRO A 147 -1.94 -10.19 -5.69
CA PRO A 147 -2.22 -9.30 -6.82
C PRO A 147 -3.68 -9.37 -7.33
N ILE A 148 -4.37 -10.50 -7.18
CA ILE A 148 -5.81 -10.59 -7.50
C ILE A 148 -6.61 -9.84 -6.45
N LEU A 149 -6.33 -10.09 -5.17
CA LEU A 149 -6.97 -9.38 -4.06
C LEU A 149 -6.82 -7.87 -4.21
N GLN A 150 -5.60 -7.39 -4.48
CA GLN A 150 -5.29 -5.97 -4.63
C GLN A 150 -6.07 -5.31 -5.76
N ARG A 151 -6.21 -5.99 -6.91
CA ARG A 151 -7.04 -5.50 -8.03
C ARG A 151 -8.53 -5.47 -7.71
N ASN A 152 -8.97 -6.23 -6.71
CA ASN A 152 -10.36 -6.24 -6.26
C ASN A 152 -10.60 -5.30 -5.07
N GLY A 153 -9.58 -4.55 -4.62
CA GLY A 153 -9.70 -3.54 -3.57
C GLY A 153 -9.08 -3.95 -2.22
N TRP A 154 -8.39 -5.09 -2.13
CA TRP A 154 -7.61 -5.45 -0.95
C TRP A 154 -6.41 -4.51 -0.80
N ARG A 155 -6.25 -3.91 0.38
CA ARG A 155 -5.28 -2.82 0.57
C ARG A 155 -4.01 -3.24 1.28
N ASP A 156 -4.05 -4.36 2.00
CA ASP A 156 -2.88 -4.81 2.72
C ASP A 156 -1.85 -5.43 1.77
N GLN A 157 -0.57 -5.22 2.10
CA GLN A 157 0.55 -5.83 1.38
C GLN A 157 0.71 -7.32 1.71
N SER A 158 -0.03 -7.81 2.71
CA SER A 158 -0.08 -9.19 3.18
C SER A 158 -1.53 -9.62 3.39
N LEU A 159 -1.75 -10.92 3.62
CA LEU A 159 -3.03 -11.38 4.16
C LEU A 159 -3.18 -10.94 5.63
N VAL A 160 -4.42 -10.71 6.04
CA VAL A 160 -4.82 -10.60 7.45
C VAL A 160 -5.25 -11.99 7.91
N SER A 161 -4.68 -12.50 9.00
CA SER A 161 -4.94 -13.87 9.48
C SER A 161 -6.04 -13.91 10.56
N PRO A 162 -6.96 -14.88 10.54
CA PRO A 162 -7.23 -15.80 9.43
C PRO A 162 -7.79 -15.04 8.21
N MET A 163 -7.53 -15.53 7.01
CA MET A 163 -8.13 -15.02 5.76
C MET A 163 -9.07 -16.09 5.20
N PHE A 164 -10.27 -15.67 4.83
CA PHE A 164 -11.35 -16.51 4.35
C PHE A 164 -11.61 -16.28 2.87
N PHE A 165 -11.90 -17.36 2.13
CA PHE A 165 -12.48 -17.27 0.79
C PHE A 165 -13.66 -18.22 0.67
N TRP A 166 -14.77 -17.74 0.12
CA TRP A 166 -15.98 -18.53 -0.09
C TRP A 166 -16.75 -18.08 -1.32
N GLU A 167 -17.65 -18.93 -1.79
CA GLU A 167 -18.58 -18.60 -2.87
C GLU A 167 -19.98 -18.40 -2.30
N GLU A 168 -20.65 -17.34 -2.72
CA GLU A 168 -22.04 -17.05 -2.39
C GLU A 168 -22.74 -16.61 -3.67
N ASN A 169 -23.80 -17.34 -4.07
CA ASN A 169 -24.57 -17.07 -5.30
C ASN A 169 -23.69 -16.96 -6.57
N GLY A 170 -22.68 -17.82 -6.70
CA GLY A 170 -21.74 -17.84 -7.83
C GLY A 170 -20.66 -16.75 -7.82
N GLN A 171 -20.64 -15.86 -6.82
CA GLN A 171 -19.64 -14.83 -6.64
C GLN A 171 -18.62 -15.25 -5.57
N LEU A 172 -17.32 -15.12 -5.88
CA LEU A 172 -16.24 -15.37 -4.92
C LEU A 172 -16.00 -14.14 -4.05
N TYR A 173 -15.84 -14.35 -2.75
CA TYR A 173 -15.56 -13.32 -1.74
C TYR A 173 -14.27 -13.62 -0.98
N ALA A 174 -13.68 -12.58 -0.38
CA ALA A 174 -12.58 -12.69 0.56
C ALA A 174 -12.82 -11.82 1.80
N ASP A 175 -12.40 -12.25 2.97
CA ASP A 175 -12.44 -11.46 4.21
C ASP A 175 -11.29 -11.87 5.15
N GLY A 176 -10.89 -11.01 6.09
CA GLY A 176 -9.75 -11.25 6.98
C GLY A 176 -10.00 -10.90 8.44
N GLY A 177 -9.23 -11.53 9.33
CA GLY A 177 -9.33 -11.37 10.77
C GLY A 177 -10.42 -12.26 11.38
N TYR A 178 -10.56 -12.25 12.71
CA TYR A 178 -11.58 -13.03 13.40
C TYR A 178 -12.24 -12.22 14.52
N ARG A 179 -13.54 -12.01 14.39
CA ARG A 179 -14.47 -11.68 15.48
C ARG A 179 -15.65 -12.63 15.34
N LYS A 180 -16.08 -13.23 16.45
CA LYS A 180 -17.06 -14.33 16.44
C LYS A 180 -18.38 -13.92 15.77
N ASP A 181 -18.90 -12.74 16.06
CA ASP A 181 -20.12 -12.17 15.49
C ASP A 181 -20.03 -11.97 13.95
N ALA A 182 -18.92 -11.40 13.49
CA ALA A 182 -18.66 -11.21 12.06
C ALA A 182 -18.50 -12.56 11.34
N PHE A 183 -17.82 -13.51 11.99
CA PHE A 183 -17.61 -14.85 11.45
C PHE A 183 -18.92 -15.65 11.36
N GLU A 184 -19.79 -15.58 12.36
CA GLU A 184 -21.12 -16.19 12.31
C GLU A 184 -21.97 -15.62 11.16
N SER A 185 -21.83 -14.33 10.86
CA SER A 185 -22.48 -13.69 9.69
C SER A 185 -21.90 -14.23 8.38
N LEU A 186 -20.58 -14.41 8.29
CA LEU A 186 -19.91 -15.05 7.16
C LEU A 186 -20.41 -16.50 6.98
N LEU A 187 -20.53 -17.28 8.05
CA LEU A 187 -21.03 -18.67 7.97
C LEU A 187 -22.48 -18.75 7.47
N ALA A 188 -23.33 -17.79 7.84
CA ALA A 188 -24.67 -17.69 7.29
C ALA A 188 -24.67 -17.43 5.78
N ALA A 189 -23.74 -16.59 5.28
CA ALA A 189 -23.56 -16.36 3.85
C ALA A 189 -23.06 -17.62 3.11
N VAL A 190 -22.07 -18.32 3.68
CA VAL A 190 -21.52 -19.57 3.12
C VAL A 190 -22.61 -20.65 2.99
N THR A 191 -23.44 -20.82 4.02
CA THR A 191 -24.45 -21.89 4.07
C THR A 191 -25.70 -21.56 3.25
N SER A 192 -26.08 -20.28 3.13
CA SER A 192 -27.25 -19.86 2.34
C SER A 192 -27.02 -19.90 0.82
N GLY A 193 -25.81 -19.59 0.34
CA GLY A 193 -25.47 -19.66 -1.10
C GLY A 193 -25.56 -21.07 -1.70
N ALA A 194 -25.47 -22.10 -0.86
CA ALA A 194 -25.58 -23.51 -1.24
C ALA A 194 -26.97 -23.90 -1.75
N SER A 195 -28.01 -23.30 -1.15
CA SER A 195 -29.40 -23.62 -1.47
C SER A 195 -29.85 -23.06 -2.82
N ALA A 196 -29.21 -21.98 -3.31
CA ALA A 196 -29.57 -21.32 -4.58
C ALA A 196 -28.89 -21.98 -5.80
N SER A 197 -27.71 -22.56 -5.63
CA SER A 197 -26.89 -23.07 -6.75
C SER A 197 -27.38 -24.41 -7.33
N GLY A 198 -28.33 -25.08 -6.68
CA GLY A 198 -28.94 -26.33 -7.17
C GLY A 198 -29.92 -26.18 -8.33
N MET A 199 -30.31 -24.96 -8.74
CA MET A 199 -31.36 -24.73 -9.75
C MET A 199 -30.93 -23.95 -11.00
N ALA A 200 -29.72 -23.37 -11.06
CA ALA A 200 -29.39 -22.42 -12.13
C ALA A 200 -27.98 -22.65 -12.71
N GLN A 201 -27.86 -23.57 -13.66
CA GLN A 201 -26.77 -23.56 -14.65
C GLN A 201 -27.32 -23.83 -16.04
N ASN A 202 -27.85 -22.79 -16.69
CA ASN A 202 -27.83 -22.67 -18.15
C ASN A 202 -28.12 -21.22 -18.56
N THR A 203 -27.34 -20.72 -19.53
CA THR A 203 -27.30 -19.34 -20.09
C THR A 203 -26.56 -18.33 -19.19
N ALA A 204 -25.67 -17.45 -19.66
CA ALA A 204 -25.45 -16.90 -20.99
C ALA A 204 -24.01 -16.36 -21.17
N THR A 205 -23.58 -16.36 -22.44
CA THR A 205 -22.44 -15.60 -22.96
C THR A 205 -22.95 -14.25 -23.47
N ALA A 206 -22.39 -13.12 -23.02
CA ALA A 206 -22.65 -11.82 -23.62
C ALA A 206 -21.38 -10.95 -23.62
N GLY A 207 -20.99 -10.48 -24.81
CA GLY A 207 -19.79 -9.67 -25.05
C GLY A 207 -19.95 -8.21 -24.61
N ALA A 208 -18.84 -7.62 -24.18
CA ALA A 208 -18.75 -6.21 -23.81
C ALA A 208 -18.51 -5.33 -25.05
N ALA A 209 -19.37 -4.33 -25.25
CA ALA A 209 -19.20 -3.24 -26.22
C ALA A 209 -18.45 -2.05 -25.57
N PRO A 210 -17.74 -1.22 -26.36
CA PRO A 210 -16.93 -0.12 -25.83
C PRO A 210 -17.80 1.08 -25.38
N MET A 211 -17.43 1.69 -24.26
CA MET A 211 -18.09 2.88 -23.71
C MET A 211 -17.78 4.12 -24.56
N ALA A 212 -18.82 4.71 -25.14
CA ALA A 212 -18.76 6.04 -25.75
C ALA A 212 -18.71 7.14 -24.68
N ALA A 213 -17.91 8.19 -24.93
CA ALA A 213 -17.72 9.33 -24.06
C ALA A 213 -19.04 10.04 -23.74
N HIS A 214 -19.39 10.08 -22.44
CA HIS A 214 -20.58 10.76 -21.94
C HIS A 214 -20.38 12.27 -21.91
N LYS A 215 -21.33 13.00 -22.50
CA LYS A 215 -21.47 14.45 -22.36
C LYS A 215 -21.76 14.75 -20.87
N PRO A 216 -21.03 15.66 -20.21
CA PRO A 216 -21.18 15.88 -18.77
C PRO A 216 -22.59 16.41 -18.46
N ALA A 217 -23.31 15.67 -17.62
CA ALA A 217 -24.58 16.10 -17.06
C ALA A 217 -24.37 17.31 -16.14
N ILE A 218 -25.38 18.17 -16.02
CA ILE A 218 -25.37 19.29 -15.07
C ILE A 218 -25.13 18.71 -13.66
N PRO A 219 -24.15 19.22 -12.89
CA PRO A 219 -23.84 18.67 -11.58
C PRO A 219 -25.06 18.79 -10.66
N ALA A 220 -25.46 17.68 -10.04
CA ALA A 220 -26.45 17.70 -8.98
C ALA A 220 -25.98 18.60 -7.82
N ALA A 221 -26.93 19.26 -7.15
CA ALA A 221 -26.65 20.05 -5.95
C ALA A 221 -25.92 19.21 -4.90
N ALA A 222 -25.02 19.84 -4.14
CA ALA A 222 -24.28 19.18 -3.08
C ALA A 222 -25.25 18.57 -2.05
N PRO A 223 -25.10 17.29 -1.64
CA PRO A 223 -25.89 16.76 -0.55
C PRO A 223 -25.56 17.51 0.74
N THR A 224 -26.58 17.89 1.50
CA THR A 224 -26.43 18.48 2.83
C THR A 224 -25.88 17.42 3.78
N LEU A 225 -24.76 17.71 4.43
CA LEU A 225 -24.13 16.88 5.45
C LEU A 225 -24.98 16.89 6.74
N ALA A 226 -25.10 15.74 7.37
CA ALA A 226 -25.53 15.58 8.76
C ALA A 226 -24.33 15.40 9.70
N TRP A 227 -24.53 15.50 11.01
CA TRP A 227 -23.45 15.36 12.00
C TRP A 227 -22.66 14.05 11.84
N ARG A 228 -23.37 12.93 11.66
CA ARG A 228 -22.76 11.61 11.45
C ARG A 228 -21.81 11.57 10.25
N ASP A 229 -22.03 12.43 9.26
CA ASP A 229 -21.21 12.49 8.06
C ASP A 229 -19.87 13.18 8.33
N LEU A 230 -19.72 13.91 9.44
CA LEU A 230 -18.46 14.52 9.87
C LEU A 230 -17.62 13.56 10.72
N VAL A 231 -18.22 12.61 11.43
CA VAL A 231 -17.49 11.74 12.38
C VAL A 231 -16.46 10.88 11.66
N GLY A 232 -15.19 11.00 12.03
CA GLY A 232 -14.08 10.27 11.37
C GLY A 232 -13.80 10.69 9.93
N HIS A 233 -14.33 11.84 9.50
CA HIS A 233 -14.19 12.38 8.16
C HIS A 233 -13.52 13.76 8.17
N PRO A 234 -12.21 13.84 8.54
CA PRO A 234 -11.48 15.12 8.64
C PRO A 234 -11.46 15.91 7.32
N GLU A 235 -11.64 15.24 6.18
CA GLU A 235 -11.78 15.90 4.90
C GLU A 235 -13.02 16.79 4.83
N ARG A 236 -14.07 16.53 5.60
CA ARG A 236 -15.35 17.26 5.54
C ARG A 236 -15.43 18.41 6.54
N TRP A 237 -14.43 18.53 7.43
CA TRP A 237 -14.44 19.56 8.46
C TRP A 237 -14.00 20.90 7.87
N PRO A 238 -14.64 22.01 8.26
CA PRO A 238 -14.02 23.32 8.12
C PRO A 238 -12.81 23.38 9.07
N GLU A 239 -11.81 24.23 8.76
CA GLU A 239 -10.64 24.35 9.63
C GLU A 239 -10.98 24.96 11.00
N LYS A 240 -12.02 25.79 11.05
CA LYS A 240 -12.47 26.51 12.24
C LYS A 240 -13.99 26.49 12.33
N THR A 241 -14.49 26.65 13.54
CA THR A 241 -15.92 26.81 13.84
C THR A 241 -16.11 27.91 14.89
N THR A 242 -17.32 28.46 14.98
CA THR A 242 -17.69 29.49 15.94
C THR A 242 -18.39 28.86 17.14
N LEU A 243 -17.99 29.25 18.34
CA LEU A 243 -18.64 28.85 19.59
C LEU A 243 -19.92 29.67 19.80
N LEU A 244 -21.02 29.01 20.15
CA LEU A 244 -22.34 29.62 20.37
C LEU A 244 -22.66 29.89 21.84
N ILE A 245 -21.73 29.58 22.73
CA ILE A 245 -21.84 29.81 24.17
C ILE A 245 -20.56 30.45 24.70
N GLY A 246 -20.65 31.15 25.83
CA GLY A 246 -19.48 31.58 26.59
C GLY A 246 -19.11 30.54 27.64
N ILE A 247 -17.82 30.23 27.79
CA ILE A 247 -17.31 29.36 28.86
C ILE A 247 -16.10 29.98 29.57
N THR A 248 -15.69 29.40 30.69
CA THR A 248 -14.45 29.77 31.40
C THR A 248 -13.62 28.52 31.66
N VAL A 249 -12.34 28.55 31.28
CA VAL A 249 -11.39 27.44 31.47
C VAL A 249 -10.20 27.97 32.24
N ASP A 250 -9.92 27.42 33.42
CA ASP A 250 -8.83 27.86 34.30
C ASP A 250 -8.83 29.37 34.59
N GLY A 251 -10.02 29.98 34.64
CA GLY A 251 -10.20 31.41 34.89
C GLY A 251 -10.13 32.29 33.64
N ASP A 252 -9.76 31.75 32.48
CA ASP A 252 -9.77 32.49 31.22
C ASP A 252 -11.12 32.34 30.51
N PRO A 253 -11.80 33.46 30.17
CA PRO A 253 -13.06 33.40 29.43
C PRO A 253 -12.81 33.09 27.94
N ILE A 254 -13.58 32.15 27.40
CA ILE A 254 -13.76 31.95 25.96
C ILE A 254 -15.17 32.42 25.65
N ASN A 255 -15.28 33.60 25.03
CA ASN A 255 -16.57 34.26 24.82
C ASN A 255 -17.39 33.56 23.73
N GLU A 256 -18.72 33.69 23.81
CA GLU A 256 -19.61 33.41 22.69
C GLU A 256 -19.14 34.16 21.43
N GLY A 257 -19.20 33.52 20.26
CA GLY A 257 -18.68 34.05 19.02
C GLY A 257 -17.19 33.80 18.79
N SER A 258 -16.46 33.18 19.73
CA SER A 258 -15.05 32.83 19.54
C SER A 258 -14.90 31.81 18.41
N VAL A 259 -13.93 32.06 17.51
CA VAL A 259 -13.60 31.15 16.40
C VAL A 259 -12.44 30.26 16.81
N LEU A 260 -12.66 28.95 16.88
CA LEU A 260 -11.70 27.96 17.35
C LEU A 260 -11.39 26.93 16.25
N ALA A 261 -10.20 26.34 16.26
CA ALA A 261 -9.80 25.32 15.30
C ALA A 261 -10.44 23.97 15.63
N VAL A 262 -10.90 23.25 14.61
CA VAL A 262 -11.51 21.92 14.75
C VAL A 262 -10.41 20.87 14.89
N TYR A 263 -10.41 20.13 16.00
CA TYR A 263 -9.41 19.09 16.29
C TYR A 263 -9.93 17.68 16.00
N ASP A 264 -11.14 17.35 16.44
CA ASP A 264 -11.78 16.06 16.21
C ASP A 264 -13.30 16.18 16.22
N VAL A 265 -14.00 15.26 15.55
CA VAL A 265 -15.47 15.19 15.53
C VAL A 265 -15.91 13.79 15.93
N LYS A 266 -16.57 13.71 17.08
CA LYS A 266 -17.11 12.49 17.70
C LYS A 266 -18.61 12.39 17.47
N PRO A 267 -19.24 11.21 17.71
CA PRO A 267 -20.68 11.03 17.50
C PRO A 267 -21.58 12.07 18.17
N ASN A 268 -21.17 12.61 19.32
CA ASN A 268 -21.97 13.51 20.15
C ASN A 268 -21.21 14.77 20.60
N ALA A 269 -20.03 15.05 20.04
CA ALA A 269 -19.23 16.21 20.42
C ALA A 269 -18.22 16.60 19.34
N VAL A 270 -17.82 17.88 19.33
CA VAL A 270 -16.64 18.36 18.61
C VAL A 270 -15.57 18.75 19.61
N GLU A 271 -14.34 18.35 19.32
CA GLU A 271 -13.16 18.80 20.03
C GLU A 271 -12.53 19.99 19.31
N LEU A 272 -12.32 21.09 20.03
CA LEU A 272 -11.77 22.35 19.52
C LEU A 272 -10.47 22.71 20.26
N ILE A 273 -9.54 23.34 19.55
CA ILE A 273 -8.28 23.85 20.13
C ILE A 273 -8.51 25.27 20.67
N ALA A 274 -8.34 25.45 21.98
CA ALA A 274 -8.40 26.74 22.65
C ALA A 274 -7.10 27.56 22.49
N PRO A 275 -7.08 28.88 22.75
CA PRO A 275 -5.90 29.74 22.56
C PRO A 275 -4.60 29.32 23.27
N LYS A 276 -4.69 28.50 24.33
CA LYS A 276 -3.54 27.95 25.07
C LYS A 276 -3.13 26.53 24.61
N GLY A 277 -3.72 26.02 23.52
CA GLY A 277 -3.41 24.71 22.94
C GLY A 277 -4.13 23.53 23.61
N TYR A 278 -5.00 23.77 24.61
CA TYR A 278 -5.83 22.71 25.19
C TYR A 278 -6.97 22.35 24.26
N THR A 279 -7.32 21.06 24.24
CA THR A 279 -8.50 20.55 23.53
C THR A 279 -9.72 20.61 24.46
N LEU A 280 -10.80 21.21 23.99
CA LEU A 280 -12.09 21.32 24.70
C LEU A 280 -13.18 20.62 23.91
N SER A 281 -14.11 19.96 24.59
CA SER A 281 -15.19 19.21 23.96
C SER A 281 -16.51 19.97 24.11
N PHE A 282 -17.24 20.13 23.01
CA PHE A 282 -18.52 20.84 22.95
C PHE A 282 -19.58 19.99 22.27
N GLU A 283 -20.84 20.16 22.66
CA GLU A 283 -21.97 19.52 21.97
C GLU A 283 -22.16 20.11 20.56
N PRO A 284 -22.73 19.35 19.61
CA PRO A 284 -22.99 19.83 18.25
C PRO A 284 -23.74 21.16 18.19
N THR A 285 -24.70 21.36 19.11
CA THR A 285 -25.56 22.54 19.22
C THR A 285 -24.88 23.76 19.83
N GLU A 286 -23.70 23.59 20.44
CA GLU A 286 -22.92 24.66 21.05
C GLU A 286 -21.94 25.30 20.05
N THR A 287 -21.92 24.85 18.80
CA THR A 287 -21.01 25.35 17.76
C THR A 287 -21.71 25.52 16.41
N THR A 288 -21.10 26.30 15.51
CA THR A 288 -21.56 26.42 14.12
C THR A 288 -21.03 25.32 13.20
N LEU A 289 -20.40 24.25 13.72
CA LEU A 289 -19.57 23.35 12.93
C LEU A 289 -20.32 22.74 11.75
N LEU A 290 -21.53 22.22 11.98
CA LEU A 290 -22.32 21.59 10.92
C LEU A 290 -22.75 22.59 9.85
N THR A 291 -23.07 23.81 10.25
CA THR A 291 -23.43 24.91 9.34
C THR A 291 -22.23 25.32 8.50
N ASP A 292 -21.07 25.50 9.13
CA ASP A 292 -19.81 25.86 8.47
C ASP A 292 -19.31 24.74 7.55
N ALA A 293 -19.45 23.48 7.97
CA ALA A 293 -19.14 22.31 7.16
C ALA A 293 -20.04 22.25 5.92
N ASN A 294 -21.35 22.44 6.04
CA ASN A 294 -22.27 22.48 4.90
C ASN A 294 -21.95 23.64 3.94
N LYS A 295 -21.65 24.82 4.49
CA LYS A 295 -21.21 25.97 3.70
C LYS A 295 -19.95 25.64 2.93
N TYR A 296 -18.92 25.11 3.59
CA TYR A 296 -17.67 24.67 2.96
C TYR A 296 -17.92 23.59 1.89
N TRP A 297 -18.67 22.54 2.22
CA TRP A 297 -18.97 21.41 1.36
C TRP A 297 -19.71 21.81 0.07
N SER A 298 -20.57 22.82 0.16
CA SER A 298 -21.28 23.38 -0.99
C SER A 298 -20.36 24.07 -1.99
N THR A 299 -19.17 24.53 -1.57
CA THR A 299 -18.18 25.17 -2.45
C THR A 299 -17.35 24.19 -3.27
N LEU A 300 -17.33 22.91 -2.88
CA LEU A 300 -16.50 21.90 -3.52
C LEU A 300 -17.16 21.34 -4.79
N THR A 301 -16.36 20.94 -5.77
CA THR A 301 -16.87 20.17 -6.93
C THR A 301 -17.25 18.73 -6.53
N PRO A 302 -18.03 17.99 -7.34
CA PRO A 302 -18.29 16.58 -7.10
C PRO A 302 -17.02 15.75 -6.92
N GLU A 303 -15.98 16.02 -7.72
CA GLU A 303 -14.69 15.33 -7.67
C GLU A 303 -13.95 15.63 -6.35
N GLN A 304 -13.96 16.89 -5.91
CA GLN A 304 -13.35 17.30 -4.63
C GLN A 304 -14.10 16.73 -3.41
N ARG A 305 -15.42 16.55 -3.51
CA ARG A 305 -16.25 15.88 -2.49
C ARG A 305 -16.03 14.37 -2.45
N ALA A 306 -15.69 13.76 -3.58
CA ALA A 306 -15.40 12.33 -3.66
C ALA A 306 -14.04 11.97 -3.02
N LEU A 307 -13.19 12.96 -2.73
CA LEU A 307 -11.94 12.72 -2.03
C LEU A 307 -12.19 12.28 -0.60
N THR A 308 -11.72 11.09 -0.28
CA THR A 308 -11.61 10.54 1.07
C THR A 308 -10.13 10.22 1.35
N PRO A 309 -9.74 9.99 2.62
CA PRO A 309 -8.38 9.55 2.90
C PRO A 309 -7.96 8.31 2.09
N GLN A 310 -8.90 7.39 1.86
CA GLN A 310 -8.68 6.15 1.11
C GLN A 310 -8.46 6.42 -0.38
N VAL A 311 -9.22 7.35 -0.97
CA VAL A 311 -9.06 7.75 -2.38
C VAL A 311 -7.70 8.42 -2.57
N ILE A 312 -7.33 9.37 -1.70
CA ILE A 312 -6.03 10.03 -1.77
C ILE A 312 -4.91 9.01 -1.62
N ALA A 313 -4.96 8.12 -0.62
CA ALA A 313 -3.94 7.11 -0.43
C ALA A 313 -3.80 6.13 -1.61
N ALA A 314 -4.87 5.88 -2.38
CA ALA A 314 -4.86 4.98 -3.52
C ALA A 314 -4.41 5.65 -4.83
N ASP A 315 -4.60 6.97 -4.98
CA ASP A 315 -4.27 7.71 -6.19
C ASP A 315 -3.08 8.65 -5.98
N ARG A 316 -1.90 8.22 -6.44
CA ARG A 316 -0.66 9.02 -6.33
C ARG A 316 -0.69 10.32 -7.11
N SER A 317 -1.57 10.48 -8.11
CA SER A 317 -1.69 11.75 -8.82
C SER A 317 -2.30 12.87 -7.96
N LEU A 318 -2.92 12.49 -6.83
CA LEU A 318 -3.45 13.41 -5.83
C LEU A 318 -2.47 13.69 -4.69
N TRP A 319 -1.26 13.12 -4.72
CA TRP A 319 -0.27 13.35 -3.67
C TRP A 319 0.52 14.61 -3.97
N PRO A 320 0.41 15.67 -3.15
CA PRO A 320 1.29 16.81 -3.31
C PRO A 320 2.72 16.40 -2.93
N ALA A 321 3.72 16.97 -3.61
CA ALA A 321 5.12 16.68 -3.28
C ALA A 321 5.49 17.15 -1.85
N LYS A 322 4.91 18.27 -1.42
CA LYS A 322 5.09 18.85 -0.08
C LYS A 322 3.74 19.21 0.53
N ILE A 323 3.68 19.09 1.85
CA ILE A 323 2.55 19.52 2.67
C ILE A 323 3.04 20.45 3.78
N LYS A 324 2.13 21.28 4.29
CA LYS A 324 2.35 22.14 5.44
C LYS A 324 1.86 21.46 6.71
N ILE A 325 2.64 21.56 7.76
CA ILE A 325 2.27 21.14 9.11
C ILE A 325 1.40 22.24 9.76
N LYS A 326 0.26 21.86 10.34
CA LYS A 326 -0.74 22.79 10.89
C LYS A 326 -0.53 23.18 12.37
N GLU A 327 0.33 22.47 13.08
CA GLU A 327 0.66 22.74 14.48
C GLU A 327 2.04 22.16 14.84
N ASP A 328 2.60 22.52 16.00
CA ASP A 328 3.87 21.95 16.44
C ASP A 328 3.73 20.44 16.76
N LEU A 329 4.47 19.59 16.06
CA LEU A 329 4.46 18.13 16.26
C LEU A 329 5.81 17.65 16.81
N ASN A 330 5.77 16.99 17.97
CA ASN A 330 6.97 16.50 18.66
C ASN A 330 7.13 14.97 18.49
N PHE A 331 8.26 14.57 17.91
CA PHE A 331 8.68 13.18 17.71
C PHE A 331 9.95 12.86 18.53
N GLY A 332 9.97 13.28 19.79
CA GLY A 332 11.10 13.12 20.70
C GLY A 332 12.19 14.17 20.45
N LYS A 333 13.24 13.80 19.71
CA LYS A 333 14.36 14.72 19.40
C LYS A 333 14.07 15.63 18.21
N ILE A 334 12.98 15.37 17.49
CA ILE A 334 12.58 16.08 16.30
C ILE A 334 11.29 16.84 16.60
N THR A 335 11.22 18.11 16.19
CA THR A 335 9.99 18.89 16.23
C THR A 335 9.72 19.45 14.85
N LEU A 336 8.58 19.09 14.26
CA LEU A 336 8.07 19.77 13.08
C LEU A 336 7.28 20.98 13.56
N LYS A 337 7.64 22.16 13.06
CA LYS A 337 6.99 23.41 13.47
C LYS A 337 5.74 23.68 12.66
N GLU A 338 4.75 24.31 13.27
CA GLU A 338 3.61 24.88 12.55
C GLU A 338 4.11 25.71 11.36
N GLY A 339 3.44 25.56 10.21
CA GLY A 339 3.76 26.25 8.98
C GLY A 339 4.95 25.68 8.21
N SER A 340 5.70 24.72 8.76
CA SER A 340 6.81 24.10 8.05
C SER A 340 6.32 23.26 6.87
N GLU A 341 7.02 23.38 5.73
CA GLU A 341 6.79 22.51 4.58
C GLU A 341 7.70 21.28 4.65
N VAL A 342 7.09 20.10 4.54
CA VAL A 342 7.77 18.80 4.55
C VAL A 342 7.35 17.98 3.35
N TRP A 343 8.20 17.05 2.92
CA TRP A 343 7.90 16.16 1.78
C TRP A 343 6.86 15.12 2.18
N ALA A 344 5.84 14.91 1.36
CA ALA A 344 4.91 13.79 1.53
C ALA A 344 5.41 12.59 0.69
N ILE A 345 5.96 11.59 1.36
CA ILE A 345 6.64 10.46 0.70
C ILE A 345 5.79 9.18 0.71
N ASN A 346 4.89 9.05 1.68
CA ASN A 346 4.03 7.88 1.83
C ASN A 346 2.64 8.31 2.28
N MET A 347 1.60 7.67 1.77
CA MET A 347 0.23 7.94 2.18
C MET A 347 -0.45 6.69 2.71
N ARG A 348 -1.11 6.83 3.84
CA ARG A 348 -2.03 5.86 4.42
C ARG A 348 -3.37 6.54 4.66
N PRO A 349 -4.48 5.79 4.79
CA PRO A 349 -5.79 6.40 5.06
C PRO A 349 -5.85 7.20 6.37
N ASP A 350 -5.00 6.94 7.34
CA ASP A 350 -4.98 7.61 8.64
C ASP A 350 -3.81 8.58 8.82
N LYS A 351 -2.72 8.39 8.07
CA LYS A 351 -1.45 9.11 8.26
C LYS A 351 -0.72 9.35 6.94
N VAL A 352 0.07 10.41 6.91
CA VAL A 352 1.03 10.71 5.86
C VAL A 352 2.45 10.53 6.41
N GLY A 353 3.25 9.75 5.71
CA GLY A 353 4.68 9.65 5.96
C GLY A 353 5.37 10.88 5.38
N VAL A 354 5.91 11.72 6.26
CA VAL A 354 6.61 12.95 5.90
C VAL A 354 8.11 12.82 6.09
N TYR A 355 8.85 13.53 5.26
CA TYR A 355 10.31 13.63 5.36
C TYR A 355 10.73 15.08 5.44
N ASP A 356 11.56 15.37 6.44
CA ASP A 356 12.23 16.64 6.60
C ASP A 356 13.72 16.43 6.30
N PRO A 357 14.34 17.18 5.36
CA PRO A 357 15.75 17.01 5.03
C PRO A 357 16.71 17.30 6.20
N ARG A 358 16.22 17.89 7.30
CA ARG A 358 16.97 18.09 8.54
C ARG A 358 17.07 16.81 9.37
N THR A 359 16.27 15.79 9.06
CA THR A 359 16.22 14.53 9.81
C THR A 359 16.41 13.33 8.87
N PRO A 360 17.02 12.24 9.35
CA PRO A 360 17.13 11.01 8.59
C PRO A 360 15.90 10.10 8.78
N GLU A 361 14.84 10.56 9.45
CA GLU A 361 13.71 9.73 9.87
C GLU A 361 12.47 10.03 9.02
N LEU A 362 11.77 8.97 8.60
CA LEU A 362 10.41 9.09 8.07
C LEU A 362 9.44 9.21 9.25
N LEU A 363 8.74 10.33 9.32
CA LEU A 363 7.80 10.63 10.41
C LEU A 363 6.38 10.35 9.94
N MET A 364 5.57 9.66 10.75
CA MET A 364 4.16 9.44 10.42
C MET A 364 3.30 10.50 11.10
N VAL A 365 2.66 11.36 10.31
CA VAL A 365 1.83 12.46 10.78
C VAL A 365 0.37 12.14 10.47
N GLU A 366 -0.55 12.30 11.43
CA GLU A 366 -1.99 12.15 11.17
C GLU A 366 -2.48 13.23 10.20
N LEU A 367 -3.41 12.87 9.32
CA LEU A 367 -3.83 13.75 8.22
C LEU A 367 -4.37 15.10 8.70
N LYS A 368 -5.04 15.12 9.86
CA LYS A 368 -5.62 16.33 10.48
C LYS A 368 -4.58 17.40 10.83
N TYR A 369 -3.32 17.02 11.04
CA TYR A 369 -2.22 17.95 11.35
C TYR A 369 -1.55 18.51 10.10
N THR A 370 -2.14 18.34 8.91
CA THR A 370 -1.55 18.72 7.64
C THR A 370 -2.55 19.43 6.72
N ASP A 371 -2.05 20.17 5.74
CA ASP A 371 -2.85 20.74 4.65
C ASP A 371 -3.09 19.77 3.48
N LEU A 372 -2.87 18.46 3.68
CA LEU A 372 -2.92 17.46 2.61
C LEU A 372 -4.23 17.50 1.82
N PHE A 373 -5.38 17.55 2.48
CA PHE A 373 -6.69 17.54 1.81
C PHE A 373 -6.91 18.79 0.95
N GLU A 374 -6.45 19.96 1.41
CA GLU A 374 -6.52 21.19 0.64
C GLU A 374 -5.72 21.05 -0.67
N ARG A 375 -4.48 20.57 -0.57
CA ARG A 375 -3.62 20.37 -1.74
C ARG A 375 -4.15 19.28 -2.67
N ALA A 376 -4.64 18.16 -2.13
CA ALA A 376 -5.23 17.09 -2.92
C ALA A 376 -6.50 17.57 -3.67
N ARG A 377 -7.31 18.45 -3.06
CA ARG A 377 -8.46 19.09 -3.72
C ARG A 377 -8.05 20.03 -4.85
N ALA A 378 -6.98 20.78 -4.66
CA ALA A 378 -6.41 21.63 -5.72
C ALA A 378 -5.86 20.77 -6.89
N LEU A 379 -5.29 19.61 -6.60
CA LEU A 379 -4.88 18.65 -7.63
C LEU A 379 -6.08 18.01 -8.34
N ALA A 380 -7.13 17.63 -7.59
CA ALA A 380 -8.33 17.03 -8.13
C ALA A 380 -9.13 17.97 -9.04
N SER A 381 -9.00 19.29 -8.87
CA SER A 381 -9.61 20.28 -9.78
C SER A 381 -8.85 20.42 -11.11
N LEU A 382 -7.68 19.79 -11.25
CA LEU A 382 -6.94 19.73 -12.50
C LEU A 382 -7.23 18.40 -13.23
N PRO A 383 -7.33 18.43 -14.57
CA PRO A 383 -7.21 17.22 -15.38
C PRO A 383 -5.95 16.43 -15.01
N GLU A 384 -6.04 15.10 -14.96
CA GLU A 384 -4.94 14.25 -14.47
C GLU A 384 -3.65 14.46 -15.26
N ASP A 385 -3.72 14.69 -16.57
CA ASP A 385 -2.56 14.97 -17.41
C ASP A 385 -1.87 16.31 -17.05
N GLN A 386 -2.62 17.28 -16.52
CA GLN A 386 -2.14 18.60 -16.11
C GLN A 386 -1.66 18.65 -14.65
N ARG A 387 -1.88 17.62 -13.83
CA ARG A 387 -1.38 17.60 -12.45
C ARG A 387 0.17 17.55 -12.45
N PRO A 388 0.83 18.34 -11.58
CA PRO A 388 2.28 18.34 -11.47
C PRO A 388 2.79 16.96 -11.07
N GLY A 389 3.87 16.52 -11.72
CA GLY A 389 4.57 15.30 -11.32
C GLY A 389 5.30 15.50 -9.98
N MET A 390 5.35 14.46 -9.17
CA MET A 390 6.17 14.46 -7.95
C MET A 390 7.66 14.34 -8.27
N MET A 391 7.99 13.58 -9.33
CA MET A 391 9.38 13.26 -9.69
C MET A 391 10.27 14.47 -10.00
N PRO A 392 9.84 15.50 -10.77
CA PRO A 392 10.64 16.72 -10.97
C PRO A 392 10.99 17.42 -9.65
N GLU A 393 10.01 17.53 -8.75
CA GLU A 393 10.20 18.23 -7.48
C GLU A 393 11.16 17.42 -6.58
N ILE A 394 10.99 16.08 -6.51
CA ILE A 394 11.89 15.19 -5.76
C ILE A 394 13.36 15.39 -6.15
N PHE A 395 13.68 15.52 -7.44
CA PHE A 395 15.06 15.66 -7.91
C PHE A 395 15.54 17.11 -8.05
N LYS A 396 14.69 18.09 -7.73
CA LYS A 396 15.00 19.51 -7.92
C LYS A 396 16.25 19.92 -7.15
N GLY A 397 17.30 20.28 -7.88
CA GLY A 397 18.59 20.67 -7.33
C GLY A 397 19.38 19.52 -6.66
N LEU A 398 19.00 18.27 -6.89
CA LEU A 398 19.67 17.10 -6.30
C LEU A 398 20.60 16.37 -7.27
N THR A 399 20.57 16.69 -8.56
CA THR A 399 21.30 15.95 -9.58
C THR A 399 22.50 16.70 -10.14
N VAL A 400 23.51 15.93 -10.56
CA VAL A 400 24.71 16.40 -11.22
C VAL A 400 24.99 15.58 -12.48
N ASP A 401 25.67 16.16 -13.47
CA ASP A 401 26.17 15.45 -14.64
C ASP A 401 27.44 14.63 -14.32
N SER A 402 28.02 13.98 -15.33
CA SER A 402 29.25 13.20 -15.17
C SER A 402 30.48 14.05 -14.84
N ASP A 403 30.44 15.38 -15.08
CA ASP A 403 31.47 16.34 -14.65
C ASP A 403 31.24 16.84 -13.22
N GLY A 404 30.17 16.41 -12.55
CA GLY A 404 29.79 16.86 -11.23
C GLY A 404 29.12 18.24 -11.22
N LYS A 405 28.74 18.79 -12.39
CA LYS A 405 28.03 20.07 -12.48
C LYS A 405 26.55 19.87 -12.18
N PRO A 406 25.91 20.76 -11.42
CA PRO A 406 24.47 20.70 -11.20
C PRO A 406 23.70 20.71 -12.52
N VAL A 407 22.77 19.78 -12.66
CA VAL A 407 21.89 19.69 -13.83
C VAL A 407 20.49 19.32 -13.35
N ALA A 408 19.47 19.94 -13.93
CA ALA A 408 18.08 19.59 -13.60
C ALA A 408 17.69 18.28 -14.30
N VAL A 409 16.90 17.45 -13.61
CA VAL A 409 16.17 16.37 -14.28
C VAL A 409 15.08 17.01 -15.12
N LYS A 410 15.00 16.65 -16.41
CA LYS A 410 13.93 17.13 -17.29
C LYS A 410 12.58 16.62 -16.81
N GLU A 411 11.54 17.44 -16.96
CA GLU A 411 10.18 16.97 -16.77
C GLU A 411 9.82 15.96 -17.85
N ALA A 412 9.30 14.81 -17.42
CA ALA A 412 8.94 13.69 -18.27
C ALA A 412 7.68 13.00 -17.74
N LYS A 413 7.01 12.24 -18.61
CA LYS A 413 5.90 11.36 -18.21
C LYS A 413 6.39 10.15 -17.44
N TYR A 414 7.56 9.64 -17.82
CA TYR A 414 8.21 8.47 -17.23
C TYR A 414 9.64 8.76 -16.77
N TYR A 415 10.06 8.09 -15.72
CA TYR A 415 11.40 8.20 -15.14
C TYR A 415 12.01 6.81 -15.00
N VAL A 416 13.23 6.65 -15.51
CA VAL A 416 14.01 5.41 -15.43
C VAL A 416 15.15 5.63 -14.45
N LEU A 417 15.10 4.92 -13.32
CA LEU A 417 16.18 4.88 -12.35
C LEU A 417 17.09 3.69 -12.67
N PHE A 418 18.32 3.99 -13.04
CA PHE A 418 19.35 2.97 -13.27
C PHE A 418 20.22 2.82 -12.02
N ILE A 419 20.00 1.74 -11.28
CA ILE A 419 20.71 1.42 -10.04
C ILE A 419 22.01 0.70 -10.39
N THR A 420 23.15 1.31 -10.06
CA THR A 420 24.48 0.82 -10.48
C THR A 420 25.56 1.16 -9.47
N ALA A 421 26.74 0.56 -9.62
CA ALA A 421 27.94 0.89 -8.83
C ALA A 421 29.21 0.69 -9.67
N SER A 422 30.18 1.59 -9.54
CA SER A 422 31.49 1.47 -10.19
C SER A 422 32.32 0.30 -9.66
N THR A 423 32.02 -0.19 -8.46
CA THR A 423 32.68 -1.38 -7.87
C THR A 423 31.95 -2.70 -8.17
N CYS A 424 30.82 -2.68 -8.87
CA CYS A 424 30.02 -3.88 -9.13
C CYS A 424 30.37 -4.49 -10.50
N GLY A 425 30.98 -5.68 -10.51
CA GLY A 425 31.33 -6.39 -11.76
C GLY A 425 30.13 -6.66 -12.68
N PHE A 426 28.97 -7.03 -12.12
CA PHE A 426 27.73 -7.20 -12.89
C PHE A 426 27.26 -5.89 -13.54
N SER A 427 27.48 -4.76 -12.86
CA SER A 427 27.13 -3.44 -13.42
C SER A 427 28.05 -3.06 -14.57
N HIS A 428 29.36 -3.34 -14.47
CA HIS A 428 30.30 -3.18 -15.58
C HIS A 428 29.93 -4.02 -16.80
N ALA A 429 29.48 -5.27 -16.59
CA ALA A 429 29.04 -6.12 -17.69
C ALA A 429 27.77 -5.60 -18.38
N PHE A 430 26.79 -5.13 -17.60
CA PHE A 430 25.48 -4.73 -18.12
C PHE A 430 25.43 -3.32 -18.71
N THR A 431 26.19 -2.37 -18.15
CA THR A 431 26.09 -0.95 -18.50
C THR A 431 26.31 -0.65 -19.99
N PRO A 432 27.32 -1.21 -20.67
CA PRO A 432 27.52 -0.94 -22.10
C PRO A 432 26.29 -1.26 -22.95
N GLU A 433 25.64 -2.39 -22.67
CA GLU A 433 24.42 -2.81 -23.38
C GLU A 433 23.26 -1.86 -23.09
N PHE A 434 23.12 -1.43 -21.84
CA PHE A 434 22.05 -0.50 -21.45
C PHE A 434 22.23 0.91 -22.04
N VAL A 435 23.47 1.41 -22.10
CA VAL A 435 23.79 2.70 -22.76
C VAL A 435 23.52 2.61 -24.26
N LYS A 436 23.91 1.51 -24.92
CA LYS A 436 23.58 1.26 -26.32
C LYS A 436 22.07 1.27 -26.54
N TYR A 437 21.33 0.52 -25.73
CA TYR A 437 19.87 0.43 -25.81
C TYR A 437 19.19 1.80 -25.64
N TYR A 438 19.64 2.62 -24.69
CA TYR A 438 19.17 4.01 -24.52
C TYR A 438 19.42 4.85 -25.78
N ASN A 439 20.62 4.80 -26.35
CA ASN A 439 20.97 5.59 -27.52
C ASN A 439 20.15 5.21 -28.76
N GLU A 440 19.79 3.93 -28.89
CA GLU A 440 18.98 3.44 -30.00
C GLU A 440 17.48 3.77 -29.83
N ASN A 441 16.97 3.78 -28.59
CA ASN A 441 15.52 3.79 -28.35
C ASN A 441 14.97 5.04 -27.65
N PHE A 442 15.78 5.76 -26.87
CA PHE A 442 15.31 6.77 -25.91
C PHE A 442 16.03 8.12 -25.95
N LYS A 443 17.20 8.26 -26.58
CA LYS A 443 17.96 9.52 -26.58
C LYS A 443 17.15 10.75 -27.04
N ASP A 444 16.26 10.55 -28.02
CA ASP A 444 15.46 11.61 -28.65
C ASP A 444 14.04 11.71 -28.07
N ARG A 445 13.70 10.90 -27.05
CA ARG A 445 12.38 10.93 -26.41
C ARG A 445 12.34 11.98 -25.31
N ASP A 446 11.40 12.92 -25.39
CA ASP A 446 11.14 13.93 -24.36
C ASP A 446 10.30 13.38 -23.20
N ASP A 447 9.43 12.41 -23.46
CA ASP A 447 8.51 11.81 -22.51
C ASP A 447 9.14 10.86 -21.48
N VAL A 448 10.45 10.56 -21.59
CA VAL A 448 11.19 9.67 -20.67
C VAL A 448 12.49 10.34 -20.17
N ALA A 449 12.67 10.43 -18.85
CA ALA A 449 13.90 10.89 -18.20
C ALA A 449 14.68 9.70 -17.60
N PHE A 450 16.00 9.68 -17.74
CA PHE A 450 16.87 8.67 -17.15
C PHE A 450 17.70 9.31 -16.04
N ILE A 451 17.88 8.60 -14.93
CA ILE A 451 18.65 9.06 -13.77
C ILE A 451 19.48 7.88 -13.25
N VAL A 452 20.76 8.12 -13.01
CA VAL A 452 21.63 7.17 -12.34
C VAL A 452 21.38 7.22 -10.82
N TRP A 453 21.12 6.07 -10.24
CA TRP A 453 21.03 5.87 -8.80
C TRP A 453 22.26 5.11 -8.31
N PRO A 454 23.28 5.81 -7.78
CA PRO A 454 24.52 5.16 -7.39
C PRO A 454 24.37 4.41 -6.06
N TRP A 455 24.75 3.15 -6.02
CA TRP A 455 24.83 2.40 -4.77
C TRP A 455 25.95 2.92 -3.85
N GLU A 456 26.99 3.52 -4.44
CA GLU A 456 28.19 3.96 -3.75
C GLU A 456 27.96 5.17 -2.83
N ASN A 457 28.71 5.25 -1.73
CA ASN A 457 28.63 6.36 -0.77
C ASN A 457 29.54 7.55 -1.11
N THR A 458 30.26 7.50 -2.24
CA THR A 458 31.13 8.58 -2.70
C THR A 458 30.86 8.89 -4.16
N LEU A 459 30.84 10.17 -4.52
CA LEU A 459 30.51 10.62 -5.87
C LEU A 459 31.67 10.48 -6.89
N PRO A 460 32.96 10.73 -6.56
CA PRO A 460 34.02 10.73 -7.57
C PRO A 460 34.19 9.41 -8.35
N PRO A 461 34.18 8.21 -7.73
CA PRO A 461 34.26 6.96 -8.47
C PRO A 461 33.08 6.76 -9.42
N MET A 462 31.87 7.12 -8.98
CA MET A 462 30.68 7.07 -9.81
C MET A 462 30.79 8.01 -11.03
N LEU A 463 31.26 9.25 -10.85
CA LEU A 463 31.44 10.19 -11.98
C LEU A 463 32.46 9.65 -12.99
N ALA A 464 33.59 9.12 -12.52
CA ALA A 464 34.58 8.49 -13.39
C ALA A 464 33.99 7.31 -14.17
N TYR A 465 33.20 6.47 -13.50
CA TYR A 465 32.51 5.34 -14.11
C TYR A 465 31.46 5.77 -15.14
N MET A 466 30.68 6.81 -14.86
CA MET A 466 29.73 7.38 -15.84
C MET A 466 30.46 7.85 -17.10
N LYS A 467 31.59 8.55 -16.96
CA LYS A 467 32.41 8.97 -18.11
C LYS A 467 32.97 7.78 -18.87
N GLN A 468 33.55 6.81 -18.15
CA GLN A 468 34.12 5.60 -18.73
C GLN A 468 33.09 4.82 -19.56
N GLN A 469 31.86 4.72 -19.06
CA GLN A 469 30.77 3.98 -19.69
C GLN A 469 29.91 4.84 -20.62
N SER A 470 30.28 6.11 -20.83
CA SER A 470 29.52 7.05 -21.65
C SER A 470 28.04 7.17 -21.25
N MET A 471 27.74 7.13 -19.94
CA MET A 471 26.38 7.35 -19.43
C MET A 471 26.01 8.84 -19.57
N PRO A 472 25.01 9.22 -20.39
CA PRO A 472 24.69 10.62 -20.64
C PRO A 472 23.71 11.21 -19.61
N TRP A 473 23.29 10.42 -18.62
CA TRP A 473 22.21 10.77 -17.70
C TRP A 473 22.75 11.43 -16.42
N PRO A 474 21.96 12.30 -15.77
CA PRO A 474 22.31 12.82 -14.45
C PRO A 474 22.40 11.72 -13.38
N THR A 475 23.15 11.98 -12.31
CA THR A 475 23.24 11.14 -11.12
C THR A 475 22.94 11.93 -9.85
N ILE A 476 22.64 11.23 -8.76
CA ILE A 476 22.39 11.83 -7.45
C ILE A 476 23.65 11.69 -6.58
N PRO A 477 24.22 12.78 -6.06
CA PRO A 477 25.34 12.70 -5.14
C PRO A 477 25.04 11.87 -3.89
N ALA A 478 26.04 11.12 -3.42
CA ALA A 478 25.85 10.18 -2.32
C ALA A 478 25.30 10.81 -1.03
N TRP A 479 25.72 12.04 -0.70
CA TRP A 479 25.23 12.79 0.46
C TRP A 479 23.78 13.29 0.31
N GLN A 480 23.27 13.36 -0.92
CA GLN A 480 21.87 13.68 -1.19
C GLN A 480 20.98 12.43 -1.20
N LYS A 481 21.56 11.22 -1.33
CA LYS A 481 20.78 9.98 -1.39
C LYS A 481 19.84 9.83 -0.21
N GLY A 482 20.26 10.19 1.01
CA GLY A 482 19.40 10.14 2.19
C GLY A 482 18.06 10.86 2.02
N ARG A 483 18.02 11.94 1.22
CA ARG A 483 16.79 12.72 0.97
C ARG A 483 15.74 12.00 0.14
N VAL A 484 16.20 11.07 -0.68
CA VAL A 484 15.39 10.33 -1.64
C VAL A 484 15.41 8.82 -1.37
N TYR A 485 16.21 8.37 -0.40
CA TYR A 485 16.44 6.97 -0.09
C TYR A 485 15.14 6.29 0.35
N PHE A 486 14.39 6.90 1.27
CA PHE A 486 13.11 6.34 1.73
C PHE A 486 12.10 6.23 0.60
N LEU A 487 12.08 7.23 -0.29
CA LEU A 487 11.24 7.19 -1.47
C LEU A 487 11.65 6.01 -2.36
N ILE A 488 12.92 5.93 -2.78
CA ILE A 488 13.36 4.94 -3.77
C ILE A 488 13.41 3.51 -3.22
N ASN A 489 13.82 3.31 -1.96
CA ASN A 489 13.77 1.98 -1.34
C ASN A 489 12.34 1.45 -1.24
N GLY A 490 11.38 2.32 -0.92
CA GLY A 490 9.95 1.97 -0.89
C GLY A 490 9.41 1.52 -2.25
N LEU A 491 10.10 1.83 -3.35
CA LEU A 491 9.74 1.44 -4.71
C LEU A 491 10.32 0.06 -5.11
N GLY A 492 11.00 -0.63 -4.19
CA GLY A 492 11.51 -1.98 -4.39
C GLY A 492 12.81 -2.04 -5.20
N ALA A 493 13.68 -1.04 -5.09
CA ALA A 493 14.97 -0.98 -5.77
C ALA A 493 16.14 -1.30 -4.82
N ILE A 494 16.67 -2.54 -4.81
CA ILE A 494 17.73 -2.92 -3.84
C ILE A 494 18.94 -3.61 -4.49
N HIS A 495 18.96 -3.82 -5.81
CA HIS A 495 20.03 -4.60 -6.46
C HIS A 495 20.70 -3.88 -7.62
N THR A 496 22.01 -4.11 -7.75
CA THR A 496 22.86 -3.61 -8.85
C THR A 496 23.30 -4.77 -9.75
N PRO A 497 23.23 -4.63 -11.09
CA PRO A 497 22.50 -3.59 -11.80
C PRO A 497 20.99 -3.74 -11.57
N GLY A 498 20.27 -2.63 -11.57
CA GLY A 498 18.83 -2.61 -11.42
C GLY A 498 18.17 -1.51 -12.25
N ILE A 499 16.93 -1.75 -12.66
CA ILE A 499 16.12 -0.79 -13.41
C ILE A 499 14.79 -0.67 -12.69
N VAL A 500 14.38 0.56 -12.43
CA VAL A 500 13.03 0.90 -12.00
C VAL A 500 12.46 1.94 -12.94
N VAL A 501 11.26 1.66 -13.46
CA VAL A 501 10.51 2.60 -14.28
C VAL A 501 9.34 3.11 -13.47
N LEU A 502 9.23 4.43 -13.39
CA LEU A 502 8.23 5.17 -12.64
C LEU A 502 7.43 6.04 -13.60
N ASP A 503 6.16 6.30 -13.29
CA ASP A 503 5.49 7.47 -13.88
C ASP A 503 5.86 8.76 -13.12
N LYS A 504 5.38 9.91 -13.60
CA LYS A 504 5.61 11.21 -12.95
C LYS A 504 5.05 11.32 -11.52
N TYR A 505 4.15 10.42 -11.11
CA TYR A 505 3.56 10.35 -9.76
C TYR A 505 4.21 9.30 -8.87
N THR A 506 5.36 8.76 -9.29
CA THR A 506 6.13 7.71 -8.60
C THR A 506 5.53 6.30 -8.65
N ASN A 507 4.47 6.03 -9.40
CA ASN A 507 3.95 4.66 -9.52
C ASN A 507 4.99 3.76 -10.19
N VAL A 508 5.28 2.60 -9.58
CA VAL A 508 6.24 1.62 -10.12
C VAL A 508 5.60 0.83 -11.24
N LEU A 509 6.05 1.08 -12.46
CA LEU A 509 5.60 0.37 -13.65
C LEU A 509 6.46 -0.87 -13.93
N VAL A 510 7.77 -0.74 -13.72
CA VAL A 510 8.75 -1.84 -13.89
C VAL A 510 9.74 -1.80 -12.73
N SER A 511 10.13 -2.97 -12.22
CA SER A 511 11.22 -3.08 -11.25
C SER A 511 11.95 -4.40 -11.41
N SER A 512 13.28 -4.34 -11.55
CA SER A 512 14.13 -5.52 -11.66
C SER A 512 14.13 -6.41 -10.40
N SER A 513 13.67 -5.90 -9.24
CA SER A 513 13.52 -6.74 -8.03
C SER A 513 12.38 -7.75 -8.13
N LYS A 514 11.42 -7.52 -9.05
CA LYS A 514 10.31 -8.44 -9.34
C LYS A 514 10.68 -9.49 -10.39
N MET A 515 11.91 -9.44 -10.93
CA MET A 515 12.40 -10.36 -11.96
C MET A 515 13.21 -11.50 -11.34
N TYR A 516 13.23 -12.64 -12.02
CA TYR A 516 14.01 -13.82 -11.62
C TYR A 516 15.35 -13.87 -12.37
N GLY A 517 16.32 -14.56 -11.79
CA GLY A 517 17.64 -14.80 -12.41
C GLY A 517 18.80 -14.08 -11.72
N GLN A 518 19.98 -14.21 -12.32
CA GLN A 518 21.19 -13.47 -11.93
C GLN A 518 20.98 -11.96 -12.07
N PRO A 519 21.80 -11.11 -11.40
CA PRO A 519 21.62 -9.66 -11.45
C PRO A 519 21.51 -9.07 -12.87
N THR A 520 22.34 -9.51 -13.81
CA THR A 520 22.30 -9.05 -15.21
C THR A 520 21.06 -9.56 -15.94
N GLU A 521 20.65 -10.81 -15.74
CA GLU A 521 19.43 -11.38 -16.31
C GLU A 521 18.18 -10.62 -15.86
N ARG A 522 18.10 -10.28 -14.56
CA ARG A 522 17.01 -9.48 -13.99
C ARG A 522 16.96 -8.08 -14.59
N ALA A 523 18.12 -7.45 -14.78
CA ALA A 523 18.22 -6.13 -15.39
C ALA A 523 17.80 -6.19 -16.87
N SER A 524 18.25 -7.18 -17.64
CA SER A 524 17.83 -7.39 -19.04
C SER A 524 16.32 -7.68 -19.16
N ALA A 525 15.76 -8.50 -18.26
CA ALA A 525 14.31 -8.72 -18.21
C ALA A 525 13.54 -7.43 -17.93
N ALA A 526 14.05 -6.57 -17.05
CA ALA A 526 13.48 -5.25 -16.79
C ALA A 526 13.60 -4.30 -18.00
N VAL A 527 14.67 -4.38 -18.81
CA VAL A 527 14.76 -3.64 -20.08
C VAL A 527 13.65 -4.06 -21.06
N ASN A 528 13.43 -5.36 -21.21
CA ASN A 528 12.38 -5.88 -22.10
C ASN A 528 10.99 -5.41 -21.65
N GLU A 529 10.72 -5.47 -20.34
CA GLU A 529 9.45 -4.99 -19.80
C GLU A 529 9.30 -3.47 -19.89
N MET A 530 10.40 -2.72 -19.71
CA MET A 530 10.44 -1.28 -19.95
C MET A 530 10.09 -0.94 -21.40
N ALA A 531 10.63 -1.69 -22.38
CA ALA A 531 10.29 -1.51 -23.79
C ALA A 531 8.78 -1.63 -24.01
N ARG A 532 8.18 -2.71 -23.47
CA ARG A 532 6.75 -2.99 -23.56
C ARG A 532 5.89 -1.88 -22.94
N VAL A 533 6.23 -1.43 -21.73
CA VAL A 533 5.47 -0.40 -21.00
C VAL A 533 5.60 0.98 -21.65
N LEU A 534 6.77 1.30 -22.20
CA LEU A 534 7.06 2.60 -22.81
C LEU A 534 6.78 2.64 -24.32
N GLY A 535 6.25 1.56 -24.91
CA GLY A 535 5.85 1.49 -26.32
C GLY A 535 7.02 1.45 -27.30
N LYS A 536 7.98 0.55 -27.09
CA LYS A 536 9.13 0.30 -27.96
C LYS A 536 9.19 -1.12 -28.48
#